data_AF-A0A6V0DSW4-F1
#
_entry.id   AF-A0A6V0DSW4-F1
#
_cell.length_a   1.000
_cell.length_b   1.000
_cell.length_c   1.000
_cell.angle_alpha   90.00
_cell.angle_beta   90.00
_cell.angle_gamma   90.00
#
_symmetry.space_group_name_H-M   'P 1'
#
loop_
_entity.id
_entity.type
_entity.pdbx_description
1 polymer ?
#
loop_
_entity_poly.entity_id
_entity_poly.type
_entity_poly.pdbx_seq_one_letter_code
_entity_poly.pdbx_strand_id
1 'polypeptide(L)'
;MQPLAYLAVRALLGWLQLVERTERAFLHNQLVLVAAGAVHSWAVVYSLFVAVHTRAMRFEGYHEGYVEHLPWSVGWTETLAVASLWIWVLAGFTTAAVRILDEDADGLPVGLDDVKGNPITKIIRSPVFHSALGHAHSISCAGLFISILLLCATMAFMKGGITACEVCLAIVANAFALPHAVLAIRRLSEDADRALRQALGEQTAESAAAEAAALGPQLCIIFALADAPGHAYLWQNLIYILASFAFVAAVASCARSPPKADGVALPPEAPETFVGLALDAAAGVAIVLSYPHLNTWFLWACAVGLIGAAAALHLPDVRAFYIDWLEPLLIVRSDNHRRLPGQQRQKLRRSFWMFAIVAASTAMWDILLHPAPEILNTDQILKSLHQASHYWDKVHDLFPEFLMLRWQAENGREAHQLKALAADAVGVDPNVLEVQTTLDLHRLVVFKYIGAEAASDSKDKSAQRAKVHLEWQATMSNPADQLADVVDRHFPSALNVTTCSEVLSNQTAAGEKQLALIAPERKEEARSAFVAACDWYKSRNIHAAGSASKEATEEKEEHQERKGF
;
A
#
# COMPACT_ATOMS: atom_id res chain seq x y z
N MET A 1 -3.93 4.28 9.36
CA MET A 1 -3.55 4.03 10.77
C MET A 1 -3.71 2.58 11.22
N GLN A 2 -4.82 1.90 10.91
CA GLN A 2 -5.08 0.56 11.46
C GLN A 2 -4.00 -0.51 11.15
N PRO A 3 -3.39 -0.59 9.94
CA PRO A 3 -2.30 -1.54 9.69
C PRO A 3 -1.03 -1.24 10.49
N LEU A 4 -0.72 0.04 10.73
CA LEU A 4 0.42 0.45 11.55
C LEU A 4 0.25 0.01 13.00
N ALA A 5 -0.96 0.16 13.55
CA ALA A 5 -1.28 -0.34 14.88
C ALA A 5 -1.14 -1.87 14.97
N TYR A 6 -1.62 -2.59 13.96
CA TYR A 6 -1.44 -4.05 13.86
C TYR A 6 0.05 -4.45 13.84
N LEU A 7 0.87 -3.82 12.99
CA LEU A 7 2.30 -4.08 12.90
C LEU A 7 3.02 -3.75 14.22
N ALA A 8 2.65 -2.68 14.90
CA ALA A 8 3.22 -2.28 16.19
C ALA A 8 2.92 -3.31 17.29
N VAL A 9 1.65 -3.71 17.45
CA VAL A 9 1.26 -4.74 18.44
C VAL A 9 1.94 -6.06 18.15
N ARG A 10 1.98 -6.46 16.87
CA ARG A 10 2.65 -7.68 16.43
C ARG A 10 4.16 -7.65 16.73
N ALA A 11 4.83 -6.55 16.43
CA ALA A 11 6.25 -6.37 16.72
C ALA A 11 6.52 -6.45 18.23
N LEU A 12 5.67 -5.84 19.06
CA LEU A 12 5.79 -5.91 20.52
C LEU A 12 5.62 -7.34 21.05
N LEU A 13 4.63 -8.09 20.54
CA LEU A 13 4.41 -9.49 20.90
C LEU A 13 5.58 -10.38 20.44
N GLY A 14 6.10 -10.15 19.23
CA GLY A 14 7.28 -10.84 18.73
C GLY A 14 8.51 -10.56 19.58
N TRP A 15 8.71 -9.30 20.00
CA TRP A 15 9.79 -8.91 20.90
C TRP A 15 9.65 -9.60 22.27
N LEU A 16 8.46 -9.60 22.86
CA LEU A 16 8.18 -10.29 24.11
C LEU A 16 8.54 -11.78 24.02
N GLN A 17 8.10 -12.45 22.94
CA GLN A 17 8.43 -13.86 22.69
C GLN A 17 9.94 -14.10 22.54
N LEU A 18 10.67 -13.16 21.92
CA LEU A 18 12.12 -13.24 21.79
C LEU A 18 12.84 -13.14 23.14
N VAL A 19 12.39 -12.22 23.99
CA VAL A 19 12.97 -12.03 25.33
C VAL A 19 12.70 -13.25 26.22
N GLU A 20 11.49 -13.82 26.13
CA GLU A 20 11.05 -14.94 26.96
C GLU A 20 11.50 -16.33 26.50
N ARG A 21 12.04 -16.43 25.27
CA ARG A 21 12.36 -17.73 24.64
C ARG A 21 13.28 -18.65 25.44
N THR A 22 14.06 -18.09 26.38
CA THR A 22 14.98 -18.85 27.23
C THR A 22 14.31 -19.42 28.48
N GLU A 23 13.24 -18.79 28.95
CA GLU A 23 12.55 -19.11 30.20
C GLU A 23 11.24 -19.86 29.94
N ARG A 24 10.54 -19.50 28.87
CA ARG A 24 9.18 -19.95 28.56
C ARG A 24 9.11 -20.49 27.14
N ALA A 25 8.27 -21.49 26.93
CA ALA A 25 7.89 -21.93 25.59
C ALA A 25 6.39 -21.76 25.39
N PHE A 26 6.01 -21.41 24.17
CA PHE A 26 4.64 -21.06 23.83
C PHE A 26 3.91 -22.24 23.16
N LEU A 27 2.76 -22.61 23.71
CA LEU A 27 1.85 -23.62 23.16
C LEU A 27 1.04 -23.03 22.02
N HIS A 28 0.91 -23.81 20.95
CA HIS A 28 -0.07 -23.51 19.91
C HIS A 28 -1.43 -24.03 20.38
N ASN A 29 -2.32 -23.11 20.73
CA ASN A 29 -3.73 -23.43 20.94
C ASN A 29 -4.49 -23.10 19.65
N GLN A 30 -5.24 -24.06 19.12
CA GLN A 30 -6.11 -23.84 17.96
C GLN A 30 -7.02 -22.61 18.14
N LEU A 31 -7.49 -22.34 19.37
CA LEU A 31 -8.38 -21.20 19.64
C LEU A 31 -7.65 -19.87 19.47
N VAL A 32 -6.43 -19.78 19.99
CA VAL A 32 -5.55 -18.63 19.78
C VAL A 32 -5.23 -18.49 18.31
N LEU A 33 -4.98 -19.59 17.60
CA LEU A 33 -4.60 -19.56 16.20
C LEU A 33 -5.76 -19.10 15.29
N VAL A 34 -7.00 -19.48 15.60
CA VAL A 34 -8.20 -18.97 14.91
C VAL A 34 -8.46 -17.50 15.26
N ALA A 35 -8.31 -17.12 16.54
CA ALA A 35 -8.52 -15.74 16.98
C ALA A 35 -7.45 -14.78 16.41
N ALA A 36 -6.17 -15.14 16.47
CA ALA A 36 -5.07 -14.37 15.87
C ALA A 36 -5.15 -14.40 14.34
N GLY A 37 -5.55 -15.54 13.77
CA GLY A 37 -5.80 -15.71 12.34
C GLY A 37 -6.76 -14.67 11.78
N ALA A 38 -7.83 -14.33 12.51
CA ALA A 38 -8.76 -13.28 12.10
C ALA A 38 -8.10 -11.89 12.02
N VAL A 39 -7.26 -11.51 12.99
CA VAL A 39 -6.50 -10.24 12.94
C VAL A 39 -5.54 -10.21 11.76
N HIS A 40 -4.81 -11.31 11.55
CA HIS A 40 -3.92 -11.47 10.40
C HIS A 40 -4.69 -11.38 9.07
N SER A 41 -5.87 -12.00 9.01
CA SER A 41 -6.75 -11.97 7.83
C SER A 41 -7.25 -10.57 7.55
N TRP A 42 -7.59 -9.81 8.59
CA TRP A 42 -7.97 -8.40 8.45
C TRP A 42 -6.83 -7.56 7.85
N ALA A 43 -5.57 -7.75 8.26
CA ALA A 43 -4.42 -7.08 7.65
C ALA A 43 -4.21 -7.47 6.18
N VAL A 44 -4.42 -8.75 5.82
CA VAL A 44 -4.36 -9.24 4.43
C VAL A 44 -5.48 -8.63 3.59
N VAL A 45 -6.71 -8.59 4.11
CA VAL A 45 -7.88 -7.95 3.47
C VAL A 45 -7.60 -6.48 3.22
N TYR A 46 -7.07 -5.76 4.20
CA TYR A 46 -6.68 -4.35 4.03
C TYR A 46 -5.63 -4.18 2.93
N SER A 47 -4.63 -5.06 2.88
CA SER A 47 -3.60 -5.02 1.82
C SER A 47 -4.20 -5.23 0.43
N LEU A 48 -5.16 -6.14 0.31
CA LEU A 48 -5.90 -6.37 -0.94
C LEU A 48 -6.78 -5.17 -1.31
N PHE A 49 -7.42 -4.50 -0.35
CA PHE A 49 -8.12 -3.25 -0.61
C PHE A 49 -7.17 -2.18 -1.16
N VAL A 50 -6.02 -1.97 -0.51
CA VAL A 50 -5.01 -1.02 -0.99
C VAL A 50 -4.61 -1.33 -2.43
N ALA A 51 -4.36 -2.61 -2.76
CA ALA A 51 -3.99 -3.01 -4.11
C ALA A 51 -5.14 -2.76 -5.12
N VAL A 52 -6.38 -3.12 -4.79
CA VAL A 52 -7.57 -2.90 -5.64
C VAL A 52 -7.78 -1.41 -5.90
N HIS A 53 -7.70 -0.57 -4.87
CA HIS A 53 -7.84 0.88 -5.03
C HIS A 53 -6.68 1.47 -5.83
N THR A 54 -5.45 1.05 -5.58
CA THR A 54 -4.26 1.50 -6.33
C THR A 54 -4.38 1.14 -7.80
N ARG A 55 -4.89 -0.06 -8.11
CA ARG A 55 -5.18 -0.45 -9.49
C ARG A 55 -6.23 0.44 -10.15
N ALA A 56 -7.34 0.71 -9.47
CA ALA A 56 -8.38 1.59 -10.00
C ALA A 56 -7.81 2.98 -10.31
N MET A 57 -7.04 3.56 -9.37
CA MET A 57 -6.36 4.84 -9.56
C MET A 57 -5.38 4.84 -10.75
N ARG A 58 -4.68 3.73 -11.01
CA ARG A 58 -3.80 3.62 -12.19
C ARG A 58 -4.56 3.57 -13.50
N PHE A 59 -5.74 2.95 -13.52
CA PHE A 59 -6.52 2.78 -14.74
C PHE A 59 -7.32 4.04 -15.09
N GLU A 60 -7.86 4.73 -14.09
CA GLU A 60 -8.79 5.85 -14.30
C GLU A 60 -8.19 7.22 -13.96
N GLY A 61 -7.01 7.23 -13.36
CA GLY A 61 -6.35 8.44 -12.87
C GLY A 61 -6.61 8.70 -11.39
N TYR A 62 -5.75 9.52 -10.79
CA TYR A 62 -5.85 9.94 -9.40
C TYR A 62 -6.86 11.09 -9.27
N HIS A 63 -8.14 10.77 -9.13
CA HIS A 63 -9.20 11.76 -8.88
C HIS A 63 -10.24 11.27 -7.87
N GLU A 64 -10.90 12.16 -7.12
CA GLU A 64 -11.84 11.79 -6.06
C GLU A 64 -13.00 10.87 -6.49
N GLY A 65 -13.35 10.86 -7.80
CA GLY A 65 -14.42 10.02 -8.36
C GLY A 65 -14.08 8.55 -8.64
N TYR A 66 -12.82 8.09 -8.49
CA TYR A 66 -12.46 6.72 -8.91
C TYR A 66 -13.21 5.63 -8.11
N VAL A 67 -13.65 5.98 -6.89
CA VAL A 67 -14.40 5.09 -6.01
C VAL A 67 -15.74 4.69 -6.63
N GLU A 68 -16.36 5.56 -7.45
CA GLU A 68 -17.63 5.29 -8.12
C GLU A 68 -17.52 4.21 -9.21
N HIS A 69 -16.31 3.98 -9.71
CA HIS A 69 -16.03 2.99 -10.74
C HIS A 69 -15.50 1.66 -10.18
N LEU A 70 -15.28 1.58 -8.87
CA LEU A 70 -14.92 0.31 -8.24
C LEU A 70 -16.04 -0.71 -8.47
N PRO A 71 -15.70 -1.97 -8.79
CA PRO A 71 -16.70 -3.03 -8.88
C PRO A 71 -17.53 -3.10 -7.61
N TRP A 72 -18.84 -3.31 -7.74
CA TRP A 72 -19.76 -3.42 -6.60
C TRP A 72 -19.35 -4.48 -5.57
N SER A 73 -18.57 -5.49 -6.00
CA SER A 73 -17.99 -6.51 -5.12
C SER A 73 -17.07 -5.92 -4.05
N VAL A 74 -16.36 -4.82 -4.34
CA VAL A 74 -15.46 -4.15 -3.38
C VAL A 74 -16.24 -3.64 -2.16
N GLY A 75 -17.33 -2.90 -2.39
CA GLY A 75 -18.18 -2.40 -1.29
C GLY A 75 -18.85 -3.51 -0.47
N TRP A 76 -19.24 -4.62 -1.13
CA TRP A 76 -19.73 -5.81 -0.43
C TRP A 76 -18.65 -6.46 0.44
N THR A 77 -17.43 -6.61 -0.09
CA THR A 77 -16.31 -7.19 0.67
C THR A 77 -15.90 -6.31 1.84
N GLU A 78 -16.02 -4.98 1.71
CA GLU A 78 -15.70 -4.02 2.77
C GLU A 78 -16.71 -4.17 3.91
N THR A 79 -17.99 -4.16 3.58
CA THR A 79 -19.08 -4.37 4.54
C THR A 79 -18.92 -5.70 5.28
N LEU A 80 -18.63 -6.78 4.55
CA LEU A 80 -18.39 -8.10 5.13
C LEU A 80 -17.15 -8.12 6.04
N ALA A 81 -16.06 -7.47 5.62
CA ALA A 81 -14.82 -7.40 6.41
C ALA A 81 -15.00 -6.60 7.70
N VAL A 82 -15.69 -5.45 7.63
CA VAL A 82 -16.00 -4.62 8.79
C VAL A 82 -16.93 -5.35 9.76
N ALA A 83 -17.99 -5.99 9.26
CA ALA A 83 -18.89 -6.80 10.09
C ALA A 83 -18.14 -7.95 10.77
N SER A 84 -17.28 -8.65 10.03
CA SER A 84 -16.46 -9.73 10.55
C SER A 84 -15.49 -9.22 11.62
N LEU A 85 -14.85 -8.07 11.41
CA LEU A 85 -13.98 -7.44 12.39
C LEU A 85 -14.75 -7.12 13.68
N TRP A 86 -15.95 -6.52 13.59
CA TRP A 86 -16.76 -6.22 14.78
C TRP A 86 -17.14 -7.47 15.55
N ILE A 87 -17.53 -8.56 14.87
CA ILE A 87 -17.80 -9.85 15.51
C ILE A 87 -16.56 -10.35 16.24
N TRP A 88 -15.38 -10.27 15.61
CA TRP A 88 -14.12 -10.68 16.23
C TRP A 88 -13.75 -9.82 17.44
N VAL A 89 -13.87 -8.50 17.32
CA VAL A 89 -13.60 -7.54 18.41
C VAL A 89 -14.51 -7.84 19.59
N LEU A 90 -15.82 -7.96 19.38
CA LEU A 90 -16.80 -8.23 20.43
C LEU A 90 -16.54 -9.60 21.08
N ALA A 91 -16.32 -10.65 20.28
CA ALA A 91 -16.01 -11.98 20.80
C ALA A 91 -14.68 -11.99 21.58
N GLY A 92 -13.66 -11.28 21.10
CA GLY A 92 -12.34 -11.19 21.72
C GLY A 92 -12.38 -10.44 23.06
N PHE A 93 -13.00 -9.25 23.11
CA PHE A 93 -13.20 -8.51 24.35
C PHE A 93 -14.03 -9.28 25.36
N THR A 94 -15.09 -9.95 24.90
CA THR A 94 -15.93 -10.76 25.78
C THR A 94 -15.15 -11.96 26.33
N THR A 95 -14.37 -12.65 25.50
CA THR A 95 -13.50 -13.75 25.93
C THR A 95 -12.45 -13.28 26.94
N ALA A 96 -11.84 -12.12 26.72
CA ALA A 96 -10.89 -11.53 27.67
C ALA A 96 -11.57 -11.16 28.99
N ALA A 97 -12.74 -10.53 28.94
CA ALA A 97 -13.50 -10.16 30.13
C ALA A 97 -13.94 -11.38 30.94
N VAL A 98 -14.42 -12.44 30.29
CA VAL A 98 -14.76 -13.71 30.96
C VAL A 98 -13.56 -14.26 31.72
N ARG A 99 -12.38 -14.23 31.11
CA ARG A 99 -11.15 -14.75 31.72
C ARG A 99 -10.69 -13.94 32.92
N ILE A 100 -10.69 -12.61 32.80
CA ILE A 100 -10.35 -11.72 33.93
C ILE A 100 -11.28 -12.01 35.12
N LEU A 101 -12.58 -12.20 34.86
CA LEU A 101 -13.55 -12.54 35.90
C LEU A 101 -13.35 -13.95 36.48
N ASP A 102 -12.85 -14.90 35.70
CA ASP A 102 -12.55 -16.24 36.18
C ASP A 102 -11.28 -16.29 37.05
N GLU A 103 -10.22 -15.59 36.64
CA GLU A 103 -8.97 -15.47 37.41
C GLU A 103 -9.19 -14.76 38.76
N ASP A 104 -9.96 -13.66 38.78
CA ASP A 104 -10.29 -12.94 40.02
C ASP A 104 -11.12 -13.81 40.99
N ALA A 105 -11.96 -14.68 40.47
CA ALA A 105 -12.82 -15.54 41.27
C ALA A 105 -12.05 -16.72 41.89
N ASP A 106 -11.02 -17.24 41.22
CA ASP A 106 -10.16 -18.31 41.75
C ASP A 106 -9.20 -17.80 42.86
N GLY A 107 -8.90 -16.50 42.86
CA GLY A 107 -8.06 -15.84 43.88
C GLY A 107 -8.76 -15.51 45.21
N LEU A 108 -10.09 -15.63 45.27
CA LEU A 108 -10.89 -15.31 46.46
C LEU A 108 -11.15 -16.59 47.29
N PRO A 109 -10.96 -16.59 48.62
CA PRO A 109 -11.28 -17.72 49.51
C PRO A 109 -12.80 -17.81 49.75
N VAL A 110 -13.59 -17.74 48.68
CA VAL A 110 -15.04 -17.84 48.72
C VAL A 110 -15.37 -19.25 48.24
N GLY A 111 -15.96 -20.07 49.12
CA GLY A 111 -16.42 -21.39 48.72
C GLY A 111 -17.36 -21.27 47.52
N LEU A 112 -17.23 -22.16 46.53
CA LEU A 112 -18.12 -22.25 45.36
C LEU A 112 -19.61 -22.25 45.73
N ASP A 113 -19.94 -22.63 46.97
CA ASP A 113 -21.29 -22.65 47.53
C ASP A 113 -21.83 -21.27 47.94
N ASP A 114 -20.96 -20.28 48.15
CA ASP A 114 -21.32 -18.90 48.52
C ASP A 114 -21.49 -17.96 47.31
N VAL A 115 -21.07 -18.38 46.10
CA VAL A 115 -21.42 -17.70 44.84
C VAL A 115 -22.83 -18.09 44.39
N LYS A 116 -23.78 -18.16 45.33
CA LYS A 116 -25.21 -18.12 45.03
C LYS A 116 -25.59 -16.66 44.82
N GLY A 117 -25.63 -16.17 43.57
CA GLY A 117 -26.33 -14.90 43.38
C GLY A 117 -26.44 -14.28 42.01
N ASN A 118 -25.38 -14.24 41.20
CA ASN A 118 -25.47 -13.43 39.99
C ASN A 118 -25.78 -14.28 38.74
N PRO A 119 -26.98 -14.17 38.13
CA PRO A 119 -27.27 -14.88 36.88
C PRO A 119 -26.27 -14.56 35.78
N ILE A 120 -25.63 -13.38 35.81
CA ILE A 120 -24.61 -12.96 34.85
C ILE A 120 -23.36 -13.85 34.92
N THR A 121 -22.82 -14.14 36.11
CA THR A 121 -21.62 -14.98 36.24
C THR A 121 -21.91 -16.43 35.83
N LYS A 122 -23.14 -16.91 36.09
CA LYS A 122 -23.59 -18.23 35.62
C LYS A 122 -23.69 -18.30 34.09
N ILE A 123 -24.12 -17.23 33.42
CA ILE A 123 -24.15 -17.15 31.95
C ILE A 123 -22.73 -17.09 31.39
N ILE A 124 -21.88 -16.23 31.95
CA ILE A 124 -20.49 -16.02 31.55
C ILE A 124 -19.70 -17.34 31.59
N ARG A 125 -19.85 -18.11 32.67
CA ARG A 125 -19.20 -19.42 32.84
C ARG A 125 -19.89 -20.58 32.13
N SER A 126 -21.01 -20.33 31.46
CA SER A 126 -21.74 -21.42 30.81
C SER A 126 -20.94 -21.96 29.62
N PRO A 127 -20.84 -23.30 29.46
CA PRO A 127 -20.14 -23.89 28.32
C PRO A 127 -20.78 -23.50 26.98
N VAL A 128 -22.09 -23.21 26.99
CA VAL A 128 -22.84 -22.70 25.82
C VAL A 128 -22.32 -21.33 25.40
N PHE A 129 -22.06 -20.42 26.35
CA PHE A 129 -21.53 -19.09 26.04
C PHE A 129 -20.12 -19.15 25.48
N HIS A 130 -19.22 -19.94 26.09
CA HIS A 130 -17.88 -20.16 25.55
C HIS A 130 -17.91 -20.79 24.14
N SER A 131 -18.81 -21.75 23.93
CA SER A 131 -19.03 -22.33 22.60
C SER A 131 -19.50 -21.25 21.61
N ALA A 132 -20.47 -20.42 21.98
CA ALA A 132 -20.96 -19.33 21.14
C ALA A 132 -19.86 -18.32 20.77
N LEU A 133 -18.99 -17.95 21.71
CA LEU A 133 -17.82 -17.10 21.45
C LEU A 133 -16.83 -17.76 20.48
N GLY A 134 -16.57 -19.06 20.66
CA GLY A 134 -15.74 -19.84 19.73
C GLY A 134 -16.32 -19.90 18.31
N HIS A 135 -17.63 -20.05 18.18
CA HIS A 135 -18.34 -19.99 16.90
C HIS A 135 -18.28 -18.59 16.30
N ALA A 136 -18.47 -17.54 17.09
CA ALA A 136 -18.37 -16.15 16.63
C ALA A 136 -16.99 -15.83 16.03
N HIS A 137 -15.90 -16.27 16.69
CA HIS A 137 -14.55 -16.15 16.14
C HIS A 137 -14.38 -16.92 14.83
N SER A 138 -14.95 -18.13 14.74
CA SER A 138 -14.86 -18.97 13.53
C SER A 138 -15.65 -18.37 12.36
N ILE A 139 -16.84 -17.82 12.62
CA ILE A 139 -17.68 -17.12 11.65
C ILE A 139 -16.96 -15.86 11.14
N SER A 140 -16.38 -15.06 12.05
CA SER A 140 -15.60 -13.88 11.66
C SER A 140 -14.40 -14.24 10.77
N CYS A 141 -13.63 -15.27 11.16
CA CYS A 141 -12.50 -15.74 10.37
C CYS A 141 -12.94 -16.23 8.98
N ALA A 142 -14.06 -16.97 8.90
CA ALA A 142 -14.64 -17.41 7.63
C ALA A 142 -15.12 -16.23 6.77
N GLY A 143 -15.73 -15.20 7.37
CA GLY A 143 -16.13 -13.98 6.67
C GLY A 143 -14.93 -13.23 6.07
N LEU A 144 -13.85 -13.07 6.83
CA LEU A 144 -12.62 -12.45 6.34
C LEU A 144 -11.95 -13.29 5.24
N PHE A 145 -11.98 -14.62 5.33
CA PHE A 145 -11.52 -15.51 4.27
C PHE A 145 -12.29 -15.29 2.97
N ILE A 146 -13.63 -15.23 3.04
CA ILE A 146 -14.47 -14.94 1.89
C ILE A 146 -14.11 -13.58 1.29
N SER A 147 -13.87 -12.56 2.12
CA SER A 147 -13.38 -11.25 1.65
C SER A 147 -12.05 -11.36 0.91
N ILE A 148 -11.08 -12.15 1.39
CA ILE A 148 -9.79 -12.37 0.71
C ILE A 148 -10.01 -12.96 -0.69
N LEU A 149 -10.83 -14.02 -0.81
CA LEU A 149 -11.11 -14.66 -2.10
C LEU A 149 -11.82 -13.72 -3.06
N LEU A 150 -12.85 -13.01 -2.58
CA LEU A 150 -13.62 -12.07 -3.39
C LEU A 150 -12.77 -10.90 -3.87
N LEU A 151 -11.85 -10.38 -3.04
CA LEU A 151 -10.92 -9.32 -3.45
C LEU A 151 -9.88 -9.82 -4.46
N CYS A 152 -9.34 -11.04 -4.29
CA CYS A 152 -8.46 -11.65 -5.29
C CYS A 152 -9.17 -11.85 -6.63
N ALA A 153 -10.42 -12.32 -6.60
CA ALA A 153 -11.25 -12.47 -7.80
C ALA A 153 -11.56 -11.11 -8.43
N THR A 154 -11.96 -10.12 -7.63
CA THR A 154 -12.22 -8.75 -8.09
C THR A 154 -11.00 -8.17 -8.81
N MET A 155 -9.81 -8.29 -8.21
CA MET A 155 -8.55 -7.86 -8.83
C MET A 155 -8.27 -8.57 -10.16
N ALA A 156 -8.60 -9.87 -10.27
CA ALA A 156 -8.46 -10.61 -11.53
C ALA A 156 -9.43 -10.13 -12.64
N PHE A 157 -10.62 -9.66 -12.28
CA PHE A 157 -11.67 -9.23 -13.23
C PHE A 157 -11.72 -7.72 -13.49
N MET A 158 -10.96 -6.91 -12.75
CA MET A 158 -10.85 -5.47 -13.01
C MET A 158 -10.21 -5.18 -14.37
N LYS A 159 -10.60 -4.08 -15.00
CA LYS A 159 -9.97 -3.61 -16.23
C LYS A 159 -8.49 -3.25 -15.98
N GLY A 160 -7.71 -3.22 -17.06
CA GLY A 160 -6.26 -2.99 -17.02
C GLY A 160 -5.43 -4.28 -16.89
N GLY A 161 -4.13 -4.17 -17.16
CA GLY A 161 -3.19 -5.27 -16.99
C GLY A 161 -2.96 -5.59 -15.50
N ILE A 162 -2.94 -6.87 -15.15
CA ILE A 162 -2.55 -7.33 -13.80
C ILE A 162 -1.03 -7.26 -13.69
N THR A 163 -0.50 -6.61 -12.66
CA THR A 163 0.95 -6.54 -12.44
C THR A 163 1.48 -7.82 -11.78
N ALA A 164 2.80 -8.02 -11.84
CA ALA A 164 3.43 -9.15 -11.16
C ALA A 164 3.24 -9.09 -9.64
N CYS A 165 3.27 -7.88 -9.04
CA CYS A 165 3.03 -7.66 -7.62
C CYS A 165 1.61 -8.06 -7.21
N GLU A 166 0.60 -7.70 -8.00
CA GLU A 166 -0.80 -8.08 -7.77
C GLU A 166 -0.99 -9.61 -7.82
N VAL A 167 -0.36 -10.27 -8.80
CA VAL A 167 -0.37 -11.75 -8.89
C VAL A 167 0.31 -12.36 -7.67
N CYS A 168 1.48 -11.84 -7.27
CA CYS A 168 2.22 -12.29 -6.09
C CYS A 168 1.41 -12.12 -4.80
N LEU A 169 0.77 -10.95 -4.63
CA LEU A 169 -0.13 -10.64 -3.53
C LEU A 169 -1.28 -11.63 -3.46
N ALA A 170 -1.95 -11.91 -4.59
CA ALA A 170 -3.03 -12.87 -4.65
C ALA A 170 -2.56 -14.29 -4.28
N ILE A 171 -1.39 -14.73 -4.76
CA ILE A 171 -0.81 -16.04 -4.41
C ILE A 171 -0.55 -16.13 -2.90
N VAL A 172 0.12 -15.14 -2.32
CA VAL A 172 0.43 -15.13 -0.87
C VAL A 172 -0.84 -15.05 -0.04
N ALA A 173 -1.80 -14.21 -0.43
CA ALA A 173 -3.08 -14.07 0.28
C ALA A 173 -3.86 -15.39 0.28
N ASN A 174 -3.95 -16.09 -0.86
CA ASN A 174 -4.64 -17.39 -0.93
C ASN A 174 -3.90 -18.47 -0.13
N ALA A 175 -2.57 -18.54 -0.23
CA ALA A 175 -1.77 -19.48 0.54
C ALA A 175 -1.82 -19.22 2.05
N PHE A 176 -2.01 -17.96 2.45
CA PHE A 176 -2.29 -17.58 3.82
C PHE A 176 -3.69 -18.01 4.26
N ALA A 177 -4.71 -17.74 3.44
CA ALA A 177 -6.10 -17.84 3.84
C ALA A 177 -6.60 -19.29 3.86
N LEU A 178 -6.11 -20.16 2.97
CA LEU A 178 -6.57 -21.53 2.84
C LEU A 178 -6.38 -22.38 4.12
N PRO A 179 -5.20 -22.43 4.78
CA PRO A 179 -5.05 -23.16 6.04
C PRO A 179 -5.97 -22.64 7.15
N HIS A 180 -6.15 -21.32 7.26
CA HIS A 180 -7.02 -20.70 8.26
C HIS A 180 -8.50 -21.02 8.01
N ALA A 181 -8.93 -21.04 6.75
CA ALA A 181 -10.27 -21.45 6.36
C ALA A 181 -10.56 -22.91 6.73
N VAL A 182 -9.61 -23.81 6.48
CA VAL A 182 -9.72 -25.23 6.89
C VAL A 182 -9.93 -25.32 8.40
N LEU A 183 -9.18 -24.56 9.20
CA LEU A 183 -9.35 -24.55 10.67
C LEU A 183 -10.69 -23.97 11.12
N ALA A 184 -11.16 -22.90 10.48
CA ALA A 184 -12.47 -22.33 10.77
C ALA A 184 -13.60 -23.30 10.43
N ILE A 185 -13.55 -23.95 9.26
CA ILE A 185 -14.55 -24.95 8.82
C ILE A 185 -14.59 -26.15 9.77
N ARG A 186 -13.41 -26.66 10.19
CA ARG A 186 -13.32 -27.74 11.19
C ARG A 186 -14.03 -27.39 12.51
N ARG A 187 -14.15 -26.11 12.85
CA ARG A 187 -14.84 -25.68 14.07
C ARG A 187 -16.33 -25.47 13.91
N LEU A 188 -16.78 -25.18 12.68
CA LEU A 188 -18.18 -24.91 12.39
C LEU A 188 -19.00 -26.20 12.20
N SER A 189 -18.35 -27.32 11.87
CA SER A 189 -19.03 -28.60 11.63
C SER A 189 -18.18 -29.80 12.07
N GLU A 190 -18.72 -30.62 12.97
CA GLU A 190 -18.07 -31.87 13.41
C GLU A 190 -17.90 -32.89 12.28
N ASP A 191 -18.84 -32.92 11.33
CA ASP A 191 -18.75 -33.79 10.14
C ASP A 191 -17.63 -33.32 9.21
N ALA A 192 -17.53 -32.01 8.99
CA ALA A 192 -16.44 -31.43 8.21
C ALA A 192 -15.08 -31.63 8.91
N ASP A 193 -15.04 -31.54 10.24
CA ASP A 193 -13.83 -31.83 11.01
C ASP A 193 -13.36 -33.27 10.83
N ARG A 194 -14.26 -34.23 10.97
CA ARG A 194 -13.95 -35.65 10.74
C ARG A 194 -13.44 -35.89 9.32
N ALA A 195 -14.13 -35.36 8.32
CA ALA A 195 -13.73 -35.50 6.92
C ALA A 195 -12.36 -34.85 6.63
N LEU A 196 -12.11 -33.64 7.12
CA LEU A 196 -10.87 -32.91 6.89
C LEU A 196 -9.68 -33.51 7.66
N ARG A 197 -9.88 -33.99 8.89
CA ARG A 197 -8.83 -34.72 9.64
C ARG A 197 -8.44 -36.01 8.93
N GLN A 198 -9.39 -36.74 8.36
CA GLN A 198 -9.11 -37.94 7.57
C GLN A 198 -8.35 -37.60 6.28
N ALA A 199 -8.71 -36.52 5.59
CA ALA A 199 -8.11 -36.14 4.31
C ALA A 199 -6.71 -35.51 4.45
N LEU A 200 -6.52 -34.62 5.43
CA LEU A 200 -5.33 -33.77 5.53
C LEU A 200 -4.41 -34.17 6.69
N GLY A 201 -4.88 -34.95 7.66
CA GLY A 201 -4.22 -35.17 8.93
C GLY A 201 -4.54 -34.08 9.95
N GLU A 202 -4.46 -34.43 11.24
CA GLU A 202 -4.93 -33.59 12.35
C GLU A 202 -4.16 -32.27 12.49
N GLN A 203 -2.83 -32.31 12.37
CA GLN A 203 -1.92 -31.18 12.66
C GLN A 203 -1.50 -30.38 11.43
N THR A 204 -1.83 -30.87 10.23
CA THR A 204 -1.38 -30.31 8.94
C THR A 204 -1.86 -28.87 8.77
N ALA A 205 -3.16 -28.64 8.99
CA ALA A 205 -3.77 -27.31 8.83
C ALA A 205 -3.26 -26.32 9.87
N GLU A 206 -3.06 -26.76 11.12
CA GLU A 206 -2.55 -25.92 12.21
C GLU A 206 -1.13 -25.45 11.94
N SER A 207 -0.26 -26.36 11.50
CA SER A 207 1.14 -26.07 11.21
C SER A 207 1.29 -25.15 10.01
N ALA A 208 0.46 -25.36 8.97
CA ALA A 208 0.41 -24.51 7.79
C ALA A 208 -0.12 -23.11 8.14
N ALA A 209 -1.18 -23.01 8.94
CA ALA A 209 -1.77 -21.74 9.34
C ALA A 209 -0.83 -20.94 10.26
N ALA A 210 -0.12 -21.60 11.18
CA ALA A 210 0.92 -20.96 11.99
C ALA A 210 2.03 -20.34 11.14
N GLU A 211 2.56 -21.10 10.15
CA GLU A 211 3.59 -20.59 9.24
C GLU A 211 3.08 -19.43 8.38
N ALA A 212 1.86 -19.57 7.85
CA ALA A 212 1.21 -18.51 7.08
C ALA A 212 1.04 -17.23 7.92
N ALA A 213 0.57 -17.35 9.16
CA ALA A 213 0.40 -16.24 10.09
C ALA A 213 1.71 -15.55 10.48
N ALA A 214 2.84 -16.28 10.46
CA ALA A 214 4.13 -15.77 10.90
C ALA A 214 4.72 -14.69 9.98
N LEU A 215 4.45 -14.71 8.66
CA LEU A 215 5.05 -13.75 7.72
C LEU A 215 4.12 -13.32 6.55
N GLY A 216 2.99 -14.02 6.35
CA GLY A 216 2.06 -13.75 5.24
C GLY A 216 1.51 -12.31 5.24
N PRO A 217 0.96 -11.79 6.37
CA PRO A 217 0.37 -10.46 6.39
C PRO A 217 1.35 -9.34 6.02
N GLN A 218 2.59 -9.36 6.51
CA GLN A 218 3.58 -8.33 6.17
C GLN A 218 3.95 -8.37 4.70
N LEU A 219 4.10 -9.58 4.14
CA LEU A 219 4.42 -9.75 2.73
C LEU A 219 3.28 -9.25 1.83
N CYS A 220 2.02 -9.47 2.23
CA CYS A 220 0.86 -8.89 1.55
C CYS A 220 0.88 -7.35 1.58
N ILE A 221 1.19 -6.72 2.73
CA ILE A 221 1.31 -5.26 2.83
C ILE A 221 2.41 -4.76 1.89
N ILE A 222 3.58 -5.40 1.92
CA ILE A 222 4.72 -5.03 1.09
C ILE A 222 4.37 -5.13 -0.39
N PHE A 223 3.77 -6.23 -0.85
CA PHE A 223 3.39 -6.39 -2.26
C PHE A 223 2.27 -5.45 -2.70
N ALA A 224 1.34 -5.12 -1.82
CA ALA A 224 0.29 -4.13 -2.12
C ALA A 224 0.88 -2.73 -2.36
N LEU A 225 1.98 -2.37 -1.69
CA LEU A 225 2.62 -1.06 -1.80
C LEU A 225 3.76 -1.00 -2.82
N ALA A 226 4.42 -2.12 -3.09
CA ALA A 226 5.50 -2.24 -4.07
C ALA A 226 5.05 -1.94 -5.50
N ASP A 227 3.74 -1.96 -5.76
CA ASP A 227 3.16 -1.77 -7.09
C ASP A 227 2.63 -0.35 -7.34
N ALA A 228 2.81 0.56 -6.38
CA ALA A 228 2.33 1.93 -6.48
C ALA A 228 2.73 2.65 -7.81
N PRO A 229 3.95 2.52 -8.35
CA PRO A 229 4.32 3.19 -9.60
C PRO A 229 3.86 2.45 -10.88
N GLY A 230 3.31 1.24 -10.77
CA GLY A 230 2.81 0.45 -11.92
C GLY A 230 3.83 -0.05 -12.94
N HIS A 231 5.12 0.19 -12.70
CA HIS A 231 6.20 -0.17 -13.61
C HIS A 231 7.39 -0.79 -12.85
N ALA A 232 7.18 -1.96 -12.25
CA ALA A 232 8.28 -2.72 -11.68
C ALA A 232 9.18 -3.30 -12.80
N TYR A 233 10.49 -3.11 -12.66
CA TYR A 233 11.49 -3.67 -13.57
C TYR A 233 11.41 -5.21 -13.59
N LEU A 234 11.79 -5.83 -14.71
CA LEU A 234 11.76 -7.29 -14.87
C LEU A 234 12.45 -8.04 -13.72
N TRP A 235 13.60 -7.55 -13.24
CA TRP A 235 14.33 -8.19 -12.14
C TRP A 235 13.60 -8.07 -10.79
N GLN A 236 12.88 -6.97 -10.54
CA GLN A 236 12.06 -6.81 -9.33
C GLN A 236 10.91 -7.82 -9.37
N ASN A 237 10.25 -7.97 -10.52
CA ASN A 237 9.18 -8.95 -10.73
C ASN A 237 9.66 -10.38 -10.44
N LEU A 238 10.87 -10.75 -10.89
CA LEU A 238 11.46 -12.05 -10.59
C LEU A 238 11.66 -12.26 -9.08
N ILE A 239 12.13 -11.24 -8.34
CA ILE A 239 12.29 -11.32 -6.88
C ILE A 239 10.94 -11.55 -6.19
N TYR A 240 9.90 -10.79 -6.56
CA TYR A 240 8.58 -10.92 -5.96
C TYR A 240 7.94 -12.29 -6.22
N ILE A 241 8.12 -12.81 -7.44
CA ILE A 241 7.66 -14.15 -7.82
C ILE A 241 8.40 -15.23 -7.00
N LEU A 242 9.72 -15.14 -6.89
CA LEU A 242 10.53 -16.08 -6.11
C LEU A 242 10.15 -16.05 -4.62
N ALA A 243 9.94 -14.86 -4.05
CA ALA A 243 9.49 -14.72 -2.67
C ALA A 243 8.10 -15.35 -2.43
N SER A 244 7.17 -15.15 -3.35
CA SER A 244 5.82 -15.76 -3.29
C SER A 244 5.86 -17.28 -3.36
N PHE A 245 6.63 -17.84 -4.30
CA PHE A 245 6.79 -19.30 -4.38
C PHE A 245 7.52 -19.88 -3.17
N ALA A 246 8.53 -19.18 -2.64
CA ALA A 246 9.21 -19.59 -1.43
C ALA A 246 8.27 -19.60 -0.22
N PHE A 247 7.38 -18.61 -0.10
CA PHE A 247 6.33 -18.57 0.92
C PHE A 247 5.39 -19.78 0.81
N VAL A 248 4.83 -20.03 -0.38
CA VAL A 248 3.94 -21.19 -0.61
C VAL A 248 4.65 -22.50 -0.30
N ALA A 249 5.91 -22.65 -0.73
CA ALA A 249 6.72 -23.83 -0.44
C ALA A 249 7.00 -24.00 1.06
N ALA A 250 7.25 -22.90 1.79
CA ALA A 250 7.42 -22.93 3.24
C ALA A 250 6.13 -23.40 3.94
N VAL A 251 4.99 -22.80 3.62
CA VAL A 251 3.67 -23.19 4.17
C VAL A 251 3.35 -24.65 3.85
N ALA A 252 3.53 -25.09 2.60
CA ALA A 252 3.31 -26.47 2.20
C ALA A 252 4.26 -27.45 2.90
N SER A 253 5.52 -27.07 3.12
CA SER A 253 6.49 -27.89 3.86
C SER A 253 6.12 -28.01 5.34
N CYS A 254 5.60 -26.94 5.96
CA CYS A 254 5.09 -26.96 7.32
C CYS A 254 3.83 -27.83 7.44
N ALA A 255 2.98 -27.84 6.41
CA ALA A 255 1.83 -28.74 6.32
C ALA A 255 2.25 -30.21 6.25
N ARG A 256 3.22 -30.54 5.37
CA ARG A 256 3.68 -31.92 5.15
C ARG A 256 4.56 -32.47 6.27
N SER A 257 5.18 -31.61 7.06
CA SER A 257 6.08 -31.99 8.14
C SER A 257 5.79 -31.15 9.39
N PRO A 258 4.62 -31.39 10.03
CA PRO A 258 4.20 -30.64 11.21
C PRO A 258 5.26 -30.77 12.33
N PRO A 259 5.56 -29.68 13.07
CA PRO A 259 6.71 -29.60 13.97
C PRO A 259 6.67 -30.52 15.18
N LYS A 260 5.49 -31.04 15.59
CA LYS A 260 5.28 -31.41 17.00
C LYS A 260 4.46 -32.68 17.17
N ALA A 261 4.94 -33.57 18.03
CA ALA A 261 4.04 -34.42 18.81
C ALA A 261 3.17 -33.49 19.69
N ASP A 262 1.90 -33.82 19.90
CA ASP A 262 0.96 -32.99 20.66
C ASP A 262 1.54 -32.53 22.01
N GLY A 263 1.35 -31.25 22.34
CA GLY A 263 1.68 -30.70 23.67
C GLY A 263 3.09 -30.14 23.86
N VAL A 264 3.97 -30.20 22.86
CA VAL A 264 5.34 -29.65 22.99
C VAL A 264 5.35 -28.14 22.69
N ALA A 265 5.71 -27.32 23.66
CA ALA A 265 5.98 -25.90 23.45
C ALA A 265 7.40 -25.72 22.87
N LEU A 266 7.55 -24.90 21.83
CA LEU A 266 8.86 -24.58 21.26
C LEU A 266 8.95 -23.06 21.14
N PRO A 267 10.03 -22.43 21.64
CA PRO A 267 10.23 -21.01 21.42
C PRO A 267 10.42 -20.73 19.92
N PRO A 268 9.99 -19.56 19.42
CA PRO A 268 10.32 -19.15 18.05
C PRO A 268 11.83 -19.07 17.89
N GLU A 269 12.33 -19.42 16.71
CA GLU A 269 13.76 -19.33 16.46
C GLU A 269 14.19 -17.86 16.40
N ALA A 270 15.37 -17.52 16.91
CA ALA A 270 15.92 -16.15 16.84
C ALA A 270 15.80 -15.52 15.44
N PRO A 271 16.21 -16.23 14.37
CA PRO A 271 16.16 -15.69 13.02
C PRO A 271 14.73 -15.45 12.56
N GLU A 272 13.78 -16.32 12.94
CA GLU A 272 12.37 -16.16 12.59
C GLU A 272 11.79 -14.87 13.18
N THR A 273 12.02 -14.64 14.48
CA THR A 273 11.55 -13.43 15.13
C THR A 273 12.22 -12.18 14.58
N PHE A 274 13.54 -12.24 14.33
CA PHE A 274 14.27 -11.12 13.73
C PHE A 274 13.76 -10.78 12.34
N VAL A 275 13.54 -11.79 11.47
CA VAL A 275 12.98 -11.60 10.13
C VAL A 275 11.57 -11.02 10.24
N GLY A 276 10.73 -11.53 11.14
CA GLY A 276 9.38 -11.00 11.38
C GLY A 276 9.40 -9.52 11.75
N LEU A 277 10.24 -9.13 12.71
CA LEU A 277 10.42 -7.73 13.13
C LEU A 277 10.95 -6.84 11.99
N ALA A 278 11.91 -7.35 11.20
CA ALA A 278 12.45 -6.62 10.07
C ALA A 278 11.38 -6.39 8.98
N LEU A 279 10.53 -7.38 8.71
CA LEU A 279 9.41 -7.23 7.77
C LEU A 279 8.31 -6.34 8.32
N ASP A 280 8.02 -6.39 9.63
CA ASP A 280 7.06 -5.47 10.28
C ASP A 280 7.53 -4.02 10.14
N ALA A 281 8.82 -3.78 10.40
CA ALA A 281 9.44 -2.47 10.22
C ALA A 281 9.41 -2.02 8.75
N ALA A 282 9.79 -2.90 7.81
CA ALA A 282 9.77 -2.58 6.38
C ALA A 282 8.36 -2.27 5.86
N ALA A 283 7.36 -3.06 6.27
CA ALA A 283 5.95 -2.81 5.94
C ALA A 283 5.46 -1.49 6.55
N GLY A 284 5.84 -1.19 7.79
CA GLY A 284 5.52 0.08 8.45
C GLY A 284 6.13 1.28 7.72
N VAL A 285 7.41 1.21 7.38
CA VAL A 285 8.11 2.25 6.60
C VAL A 285 7.47 2.40 5.22
N ALA A 286 7.18 1.30 4.52
CA ALA A 286 6.50 1.34 3.23
C ALA A 286 5.15 2.05 3.32
N ILE A 287 4.32 1.76 4.32
CA ILE A 287 3.04 2.46 4.53
C ILE A 287 3.26 3.96 4.72
N VAL A 288 4.21 4.37 5.57
CA VAL A 288 4.46 5.79 5.87
C VAL A 288 5.00 6.54 4.66
N LEU A 289 5.87 5.90 3.87
CA LEU A 289 6.40 6.48 2.64
C LEU A 289 5.31 6.58 1.57
N SER A 290 4.49 5.54 1.36
CA SER A 290 3.41 5.57 0.36
C SER A 290 2.27 6.51 0.74
N TYR A 291 2.04 6.74 2.03
CA TYR A 291 0.98 7.61 2.56
C TYR A 291 1.54 8.67 3.51
N PRO A 292 2.19 9.72 2.99
CA PRO A 292 2.83 10.75 3.79
C PRO A 292 1.87 11.48 4.74
N HIS A 293 0.57 11.54 4.46
CA HIS A 293 -0.42 12.11 5.38
C HIS A 293 -0.53 11.32 6.71
N LEU A 294 -0.08 10.06 6.74
CA LEU A 294 0.03 9.28 7.98
C LEU A 294 1.27 9.65 8.81
N ASN A 295 2.26 10.32 8.20
CA ASN A 295 3.49 10.79 8.84
C ASN A 295 3.22 12.00 9.76
N THR A 296 2.44 11.75 10.81
CA THR A 296 2.05 12.75 11.80
C THR A 296 2.97 12.69 13.01
N TRP A 297 3.07 13.79 13.76
CA TRP A 297 3.77 13.80 15.05
C TRP A 297 3.24 12.72 16.02
N PHE A 298 1.94 12.41 15.92
CA PHE A 298 1.29 11.37 16.70
C PHE A 298 1.86 9.98 16.37
N LEU A 299 2.10 9.70 15.08
CA LEU A 299 2.74 8.45 14.68
C LEU A 299 4.16 8.32 15.26
N TRP A 300 4.95 9.40 15.23
CA TRP A 300 6.28 9.41 15.85
C TRP A 300 6.21 9.21 17.38
N ALA A 301 5.26 9.85 18.05
CA ALA A 301 5.02 9.64 19.47
C ALA A 301 4.65 8.18 19.78
N CYS A 302 3.80 7.55 18.95
CA CYS A 302 3.49 6.13 19.05
C CYS A 302 4.72 5.25 18.81
N ALA A 303 5.58 5.58 17.84
CA ALA A 303 6.80 4.83 17.57
C ALA A 303 7.79 4.91 18.75
N VAL A 304 7.99 6.10 19.33
CA VAL A 304 8.80 6.28 20.55
C VAL A 304 8.18 5.52 21.72
N GLY A 305 6.86 5.57 21.88
CA GLY A 305 6.13 4.80 22.88
C GLY A 305 6.31 3.29 22.71
N LEU A 306 6.32 2.79 21.48
CA LEU A 306 6.55 1.37 21.16
C LEU A 306 7.99 0.94 21.53
N ILE A 307 8.99 1.77 21.22
CA ILE A 307 10.38 1.54 21.62
C ILE A 307 10.50 1.55 23.15
N GLY A 308 9.84 2.51 23.81
CA GLY A 308 9.77 2.58 25.26
C GLY A 308 9.12 1.34 25.89
N ALA A 309 8.03 0.84 25.31
CA ALA A 309 7.37 -0.39 25.73
C ALA A 309 8.29 -1.61 25.54
N ALA A 310 8.95 -1.73 24.39
CA ALA A 310 9.91 -2.80 24.12
C ALA A 310 11.10 -2.77 25.11
N ALA A 311 11.59 -1.59 25.47
CA ALA A 311 12.61 -1.40 26.50
C ALA A 311 12.08 -1.78 27.89
N ALA A 312 10.85 -1.40 28.23
CA ALA A 312 10.21 -1.73 29.51
C ALA A 312 10.01 -3.25 29.68
N LEU A 313 9.78 -4.00 28.59
CA LEU A 313 9.73 -5.46 28.61
C LEU A 313 11.06 -6.14 28.98
N HIS A 314 12.17 -5.42 29.07
CA HIS A 314 13.41 -5.95 29.67
C HIS A 314 13.39 -5.93 31.20
N LEU A 315 12.48 -5.18 31.82
CA LEU A 315 12.32 -5.16 33.27
C LEU A 315 11.52 -6.41 33.70
N PRO A 316 12.08 -7.28 34.56
CA PRO A 316 11.44 -8.55 34.92
C PRO A 316 10.01 -8.40 35.44
N ASP A 317 9.75 -7.37 36.28
CA ASP A 317 8.44 -7.15 36.89
C ASP A 317 7.37 -6.74 35.86
N VAL A 318 7.74 -5.83 34.94
CA VAL A 318 6.86 -5.39 33.85
C VAL A 318 6.60 -6.55 32.89
N ARG A 319 7.65 -7.28 32.55
CA ARG A 319 7.60 -8.46 31.69
C ARG A 319 6.69 -9.54 32.28
N ALA A 320 6.86 -9.86 33.56
CA ALA A 320 6.01 -10.81 34.29
C ALA A 320 4.54 -10.37 34.24
N PHE A 321 4.25 -9.12 34.59
CA PHE A 321 2.89 -8.57 34.52
C PHE A 321 2.26 -8.72 33.13
N TYR A 322 2.99 -8.37 32.06
CA TYR A 322 2.48 -8.52 30.69
C TYR A 322 2.30 -9.99 30.30
N ILE A 323 3.18 -10.89 30.73
CA ILE A 323 3.02 -12.30 30.42
C ILE A 323 1.83 -12.88 31.16
N ASP A 324 1.62 -12.53 32.43
CA ASP A 324 0.47 -13.01 33.18
C ASP A 324 -0.83 -12.54 32.50
N TRP A 325 -0.85 -11.28 32.03
CA TRP A 325 -1.96 -10.75 31.25
C TRP A 325 -2.13 -11.41 29.86
N LEU A 326 -1.04 -11.84 29.23
CA LEU A 326 -1.03 -12.46 27.91
C LEU A 326 -1.04 -13.99 27.94
N GLU A 327 -0.84 -14.65 29.08
CA GLU A 327 -0.79 -16.10 29.26
C GLU A 327 -2.04 -16.79 28.67
N PRO A 328 -3.25 -16.20 28.75
CA PRO A 328 -4.41 -16.80 28.11
C PRO A 328 -4.33 -16.84 26.58
N LEU A 329 -3.49 -15.99 25.97
CA LEU A 329 -3.21 -15.94 24.53
C LEU A 329 -1.90 -16.67 24.18
N LEU A 330 -0.93 -16.66 25.09
CA LEU A 330 0.40 -17.23 24.94
C LEU A 330 0.57 -18.33 25.98
N ILE A 331 -0.13 -19.46 25.83
CA ILE A 331 -0.09 -20.52 26.83
C ILE A 331 1.37 -20.96 27.02
N VAL A 332 1.91 -20.77 28.22
CA VAL A 332 3.29 -21.07 28.54
C VAL A 332 3.40 -22.51 29.05
N ARG A 333 4.31 -23.31 28.49
CA ARG A 333 4.78 -24.54 29.15
C ARG A 333 6.30 -24.58 29.15
N SER A 334 6.89 -24.88 30.29
CA SER A 334 8.31 -25.23 30.36
C SER A 334 8.44 -26.71 30.04
N ASP A 335 8.88 -27.11 28.85
CA ASP A 335 9.22 -28.51 28.63
C ASP A 335 10.37 -28.72 27.63
N ASN A 336 11.26 -29.64 28.03
CA ASN A 336 12.58 -29.88 27.45
C ASN A 336 12.59 -30.88 26.27
N HIS A 337 11.44 -31.31 25.77
CA HIS A 337 11.38 -32.30 24.70
C HIS A 337 11.46 -31.66 23.31
N ARG A 338 12.67 -31.23 22.94
CA ARG A 338 12.98 -30.69 21.60
C ARG A 338 13.04 -31.82 20.57
N ARG A 339 11.95 -32.10 19.87
CA ARG A 339 12.05 -32.80 18.58
C ARG A 339 12.53 -31.77 17.55
N LEU A 340 13.69 -32.02 16.95
CA LEU A 340 14.26 -31.12 15.95
C LEU A 340 13.36 -31.10 14.71
N PRO A 341 13.02 -29.91 14.17
CA PRO A 341 12.24 -29.81 12.94
C PRO A 341 12.96 -30.54 11.80
N GLY A 342 12.20 -31.13 10.89
CA GLY A 342 12.78 -31.80 9.71
C GLY A 342 13.69 -30.83 8.93
N GLN A 343 14.89 -31.29 8.57
CA GLN A 343 15.89 -30.43 7.90
C GLN A 343 15.36 -29.78 6.62
N GLN A 344 14.50 -30.48 5.87
CA GLN A 344 13.92 -29.98 4.63
C GLN A 344 13.02 -28.76 4.87
N ARG A 345 12.15 -28.83 5.87
CA ARG A 345 11.30 -27.70 6.28
C ARG A 345 12.16 -26.50 6.67
N GLN A 346 13.16 -26.72 7.50
CA GLN A 346 14.00 -25.63 7.99
C GLN A 346 14.80 -24.95 6.88
N LYS A 347 15.27 -25.72 5.88
CA LYS A 347 15.88 -25.16 4.66
C LYS A 347 14.91 -24.28 3.88
N LEU A 348 13.68 -24.75 3.64
CA LEU A 348 12.67 -23.99 2.89
C LEU A 348 12.24 -22.71 3.62
N ARG A 349 12.04 -22.76 4.94
CA ARG A 349 11.74 -21.58 5.76
C ARG A 349 12.86 -20.54 5.68
N ARG A 350 14.11 -20.96 5.84
CA ARG A 350 15.27 -20.06 5.73
C ARG A 350 15.39 -19.44 4.34
N SER A 351 15.18 -20.23 3.28
CA SER A 351 15.14 -19.70 1.92
C SER A 351 14.04 -18.65 1.77
N PHE A 352 12.84 -18.93 2.27
CA PHE A 352 11.73 -17.97 2.27
C PHE A 352 12.10 -16.69 3.03
N TRP A 353 12.64 -16.77 4.24
CA TRP A 353 13.06 -15.60 5.01
C TRP A 353 14.03 -14.70 4.25
N MET A 354 15.02 -15.31 3.57
CA MET A 354 15.96 -14.57 2.74
C MET A 354 15.26 -13.88 1.57
N PHE A 355 14.40 -14.58 0.82
CA PHE A 355 13.66 -13.98 -0.29
C PHE A 355 12.68 -12.90 0.17
N ALA A 356 12.05 -13.06 1.34
CA ALA A 356 11.16 -12.06 1.90
C ALA A 356 11.90 -10.76 2.25
N ILE A 357 13.08 -10.84 2.87
CA ILE A 357 13.92 -9.66 3.15
C ILE A 357 14.37 -8.97 1.86
N VAL A 358 14.79 -9.76 0.85
CA VAL A 358 15.20 -9.21 -0.45
C VAL A 358 14.03 -8.53 -1.16
N ALA A 359 12.84 -9.14 -1.14
CA ALA A 359 11.62 -8.55 -1.69
C ALA A 359 11.23 -7.27 -0.95
N ALA A 360 11.26 -7.26 0.39
CA ALA A 360 10.98 -6.07 1.19
C ALA A 360 11.96 -4.94 0.90
N SER A 361 13.26 -5.25 0.79
CA SER A 361 14.30 -4.28 0.46
C SER A 361 14.11 -3.70 -0.94
N THR A 362 13.73 -4.56 -1.90
CA THR A 362 13.46 -4.17 -3.28
C THR A 362 12.23 -3.26 -3.37
N ALA A 363 11.16 -3.58 -2.63
CA ALA A 363 9.96 -2.75 -2.55
C ALA A 363 10.25 -1.39 -1.90
N MET A 364 11.00 -1.35 -0.79
CA MET A 364 11.40 -0.10 -0.16
C MET A 364 12.28 0.75 -1.09
N TRP A 365 13.21 0.13 -1.81
CA TRP A 365 14.01 0.80 -2.82
C TRP A 365 13.14 1.43 -3.91
N ASP A 366 12.14 0.70 -4.40
CA ASP A 366 11.24 1.18 -5.44
C ASP A 366 10.39 2.37 -4.97
N ILE A 367 9.80 2.26 -3.77
CA ILE A 367 9.01 3.33 -3.13
C ILE A 367 9.87 4.59 -2.91
N LEU A 368 11.16 4.44 -2.56
CA LEU A 368 12.07 5.56 -2.35
C LEU A 368 12.45 6.27 -3.67
N LEU A 369 12.57 5.51 -4.77
CA LEU A 369 12.90 6.09 -6.09
C LEU A 369 11.70 6.71 -6.79
N HIS A 370 10.49 6.21 -6.51
CA HIS A 370 9.24 6.68 -7.10
C HIS A 370 8.29 7.13 -5.99
N PRO A 371 8.64 8.21 -5.27
CA PRO A 371 7.77 8.74 -4.23
C PRO A 371 6.39 9.04 -4.83
N ALA A 372 5.32 8.61 -4.14
CA ALA A 372 3.96 8.92 -4.54
C ALA A 372 3.84 10.43 -4.81
N PRO A 373 3.17 10.86 -5.89
CA PRO A 373 3.13 12.28 -6.28
C PRO A 373 2.57 13.20 -5.19
N GLU A 374 1.78 12.68 -4.25
CA GLU A 374 1.34 13.40 -3.04
C GLU A 374 2.48 13.75 -2.05
N ILE A 375 3.61 13.03 -2.05
CA ILE A 375 4.80 13.30 -1.23
C ILE A 375 5.47 14.62 -1.62
N LEU A 376 5.25 15.08 -2.86
CA LEU A 376 5.54 16.46 -3.28
C LEU A 376 4.49 17.45 -2.74
N ASN A 377 3.90 17.14 -1.58
CA ASN A 377 3.36 18.06 -0.61
C ASN A 377 2.47 19.16 -1.20
N THR A 378 1.63 18.79 -2.17
CA THR A 378 0.69 19.72 -2.79
C THR A 378 -0.20 20.32 -1.73
N ASP A 379 -0.52 19.62 -0.63
CA ASP A 379 -1.48 20.05 0.39
C ASP A 379 -0.89 20.97 1.49
N GLN A 380 0.37 20.78 1.89
CA GLN A 380 1.06 21.70 2.79
C GLN A 380 1.61 22.92 2.02
N ILE A 381 1.96 22.73 0.74
CA ILE A 381 2.14 23.81 -0.23
C ILE A 381 0.78 24.50 -0.47
N LEU A 382 -0.33 23.80 -0.68
CA LEU A 382 -1.68 24.37 -0.88
C LEU A 382 -2.16 25.10 0.36
N LYS A 383 -1.90 24.63 1.59
CA LYS A 383 -2.31 25.31 2.83
C LYS A 383 -1.45 26.53 3.15
N SER A 384 -0.14 26.45 2.92
CA SER A 384 0.73 27.64 2.94
C SER A 384 0.43 28.61 1.80
N LEU A 385 -0.05 28.11 0.66
CA LEU A 385 -0.50 28.89 -0.49
C LEU A 385 -1.96 29.39 -0.35
N HIS A 386 -2.83 28.74 0.42
CA HIS A 386 -4.20 29.21 0.68
C HIS A 386 -4.16 30.41 1.63
N GLN A 387 -3.22 30.39 2.59
CA GLN A 387 -2.87 31.57 3.38
C GLN A 387 -2.20 32.66 2.53
N ALA A 388 -1.63 32.30 1.38
CA ALA A 388 -1.17 33.20 0.33
C ALA A 388 -2.16 33.25 -0.84
N SER A 389 -3.47 33.43 -0.58
CA SER A 389 -4.51 33.46 -1.62
C SER A 389 -4.22 34.51 -2.72
N HIS A 390 -3.38 35.51 -2.41
CA HIS A 390 -2.88 36.54 -3.31
C HIS A 390 -1.72 36.08 -4.24
N TYR A 391 -1.26 34.84 -4.10
CA TYR A 391 -0.13 34.24 -4.83
C TYR A 391 -0.55 33.12 -5.80
N TRP A 392 -1.83 32.70 -5.81
CA TRP A 392 -2.33 31.70 -6.77
C TRP A 392 -2.29 32.18 -8.22
N ASP A 393 -2.43 33.49 -8.47
CA ASP A 393 -2.17 34.07 -9.78
C ASP A 393 -0.71 33.89 -10.24
N LYS A 394 0.22 33.61 -9.31
CA LYS A 394 1.64 33.30 -9.61
C LYS A 394 1.98 31.79 -9.55
N VAL A 395 1.20 30.95 -8.87
CA VAL A 395 1.46 29.49 -8.81
C VAL A 395 0.89 28.76 -10.03
N HIS A 396 -0.01 29.38 -10.78
CA HIS A 396 -0.37 28.90 -12.10
C HIS A 396 0.83 28.72 -13.06
N ASP A 397 1.97 29.35 -12.77
CA ASP A 397 3.24 29.18 -13.49
C ASP A 397 4.02 27.90 -13.16
N LEU A 398 3.63 27.14 -12.11
CA LEU A 398 4.35 25.94 -11.65
C LEU A 398 3.81 24.63 -12.24
N PHE A 399 2.55 24.60 -12.70
CA PHE A 399 2.10 23.50 -13.53
C PHE A 399 2.66 23.69 -14.95
N PRO A 400 3.12 22.63 -15.64
CA PRO A 400 3.42 22.74 -17.06
C PRO A 400 2.22 23.36 -17.75
N GLU A 401 2.29 24.58 -18.27
CA GLU A 401 1.19 25.12 -19.07
C GLU A 401 1.06 24.38 -20.41
N PHE A 402 2.10 23.61 -20.75
CA PHE A 402 2.36 23.12 -22.07
C PHE A 402 2.36 21.60 -22.11
N LEU A 403 1.43 21.06 -22.88
CA LEU A 403 1.39 19.66 -23.27
C LEU A 403 2.34 19.49 -24.46
N MET A 404 3.09 18.40 -24.48
CA MET A 404 4.01 18.07 -25.55
C MET A 404 3.58 16.77 -26.24
N LEU A 405 3.62 16.78 -27.57
CA LEU A 405 3.52 15.57 -28.38
C LEU A 405 4.70 15.55 -29.34
N ARG A 406 5.51 14.51 -29.26
CA ARG A 406 6.53 14.20 -30.26
C ARG A 406 6.07 13.04 -31.13
N TRP A 407 6.13 13.18 -32.45
CA TRP A 407 5.68 12.14 -33.38
C TRP A 407 6.84 11.34 -34.00
N GLN A 408 6.53 10.13 -34.44
CA GLN A 408 7.47 9.21 -35.09
C GLN A 408 7.88 9.72 -36.49
N ALA A 409 9.11 9.42 -36.91
CA ALA A 409 9.69 9.97 -38.14
C ALA A 409 8.92 9.59 -39.41
N GLU A 410 8.30 8.41 -39.40
CA GLU A 410 7.57 7.84 -40.54
C GLU A 410 6.18 8.47 -40.71
N ASN A 411 5.68 9.17 -39.69
CA ASN A 411 4.31 9.67 -39.62
C ASN A 411 4.28 11.20 -39.62
N GLY A 412 4.74 11.81 -40.71
CA GLY A 412 4.60 13.25 -40.95
C GLY A 412 3.12 13.63 -41.00
N ARG A 413 2.61 14.24 -39.93
CA ARG A 413 1.26 14.80 -39.85
C ARG A 413 1.33 16.29 -39.61
N GLU A 414 0.37 17.02 -40.19
CA GLU A 414 0.23 18.44 -39.94
C GLU A 414 -0.21 18.70 -38.49
N ALA A 415 0.19 19.85 -37.93
CA ALA A 415 -0.09 20.22 -36.54
C ALA A 415 -1.60 20.19 -36.20
N HIS A 416 -2.46 20.50 -37.17
CA HIS A 416 -3.92 20.46 -36.99
C HIS A 416 -4.44 19.03 -36.71
N GLN A 417 -3.84 18.01 -37.35
CA GLN A 417 -4.21 16.61 -37.15
C GLN A 417 -3.68 16.11 -35.80
N LEU A 418 -2.46 16.50 -35.43
CA LEU A 418 -1.87 16.15 -34.14
C LEU A 418 -2.67 16.76 -32.98
N LYS A 419 -3.14 18.01 -33.14
CA LYS A 419 -4.05 18.67 -32.20
C LYS A 419 -5.37 17.91 -32.06
N ALA A 420 -5.99 17.50 -33.16
CA ALA A 420 -7.24 16.75 -33.12
C ALA A 420 -7.08 15.39 -32.43
N LEU A 421 -5.98 14.68 -32.69
CA LEU A 421 -5.65 13.44 -32.01
C LEU A 421 -5.42 13.65 -30.50
N ALA A 422 -4.69 14.70 -30.11
CA ALA A 422 -4.46 15.01 -28.70
C ALA A 422 -5.77 15.38 -27.97
N ALA A 423 -6.67 16.10 -28.65
CA ALA A 423 -7.97 16.47 -28.10
C ALA A 423 -8.88 15.24 -27.90
N ASP A 424 -8.96 14.38 -28.92
CA ASP A 424 -9.72 13.12 -28.89
C ASP A 424 -9.21 12.18 -27.78
N ALA A 425 -7.89 12.06 -27.67
CA ALA A 425 -7.20 11.25 -26.67
C ALA A 425 -7.45 11.67 -25.20
N VAL A 426 -7.85 12.93 -24.98
CA VAL A 426 -8.19 13.49 -23.66
C VAL A 426 -9.71 13.74 -23.53
N GLY A 427 -10.49 13.43 -24.57
CA GLY A 427 -11.94 13.63 -24.55
C GLY A 427 -12.36 15.10 -24.49
N VAL A 428 -11.59 16.02 -25.08
CA VAL A 428 -11.89 17.45 -25.13
C VAL A 428 -12.10 17.95 -26.55
N ASP A 429 -12.80 19.08 -26.70
CA ASP A 429 -12.96 19.73 -28.00
C ASP A 429 -11.59 20.20 -28.54
N PRO A 430 -11.24 19.97 -29.81
CA PRO A 430 -10.00 20.47 -30.38
C PRO A 430 -9.83 21.99 -30.17
N ASN A 431 -10.89 22.77 -30.22
CA ASN A 431 -10.81 24.23 -30.06
C ASN A 431 -10.32 24.67 -28.69
N VAL A 432 -10.43 23.84 -27.64
CA VAL A 432 -9.93 24.16 -26.30
C VAL A 432 -8.44 23.84 -26.11
N LEU A 433 -7.78 23.28 -27.14
CA LEU A 433 -6.33 23.12 -27.21
C LEU A 433 -5.75 24.10 -28.24
N GLU A 434 -4.91 25.02 -27.79
CA GLU A 434 -4.22 25.97 -28.66
C GLU A 434 -2.81 25.45 -28.98
N VAL A 435 -2.45 25.35 -30.27
CA VAL A 435 -1.08 25.03 -30.69
C VAL A 435 -0.22 26.27 -30.48
N GLN A 436 0.76 26.15 -29.59
CA GLN A 436 1.64 27.25 -29.21
C GLN A 436 2.88 27.33 -30.09
N THR A 437 3.42 26.16 -30.48
CA THR A 437 4.48 26.07 -31.48
C THR A 437 4.52 24.67 -32.11
N THR A 438 5.03 24.62 -33.33
CA THR A 438 5.39 23.39 -34.03
C THR A 438 6.87 23.48 -34.40
N LEU A 439 7.66 22.52 -33.93
CA LEU A 439 9.08 22.41 -34.17
C LEU A 439 9.32 21.21 -35.10
N ASP A 440 9.08 21.42 -36.40
CA ASP A 440 9.08 20.35 -37.42
C ASP A 440 10.40 19.57 -37.47
N LEU A 441 11.54 20.27 -37.34
CA LEU A 441 12.88 19.66 -37.28
C LEU A 441 13.03 18.66 -36.12
N HIS A 442 12.31 18.88 -35.03
CA HIS A 442 12.35 18.07 -33.82
C HIS A 442 11.16 17.11 -33.71
N ARG A 443 10.24 17.13 -34.69
CA ARG A 443 8.98 16.40 -34.70
C ARG A 443 8.15 16.62 -33.43
N LEU A 444 8.10 17.87 -32.96
CA LEU A 444 7.49 18.22 -31.69
C LEU A 444 6.43 19.30 -31.89
N VAL A 445 5.26 19.10 -31.29
CA VAL A 445 4.21 20.11 -31.17
C VAL A 445 3.93 20.37 -29.69
N VAL A 446 3.73 21.64 -29.37
CA VAL A 446 3.47 22.10 -28.00
C VAL A 446 2.09 22.73 -27.97
N PHE A 447 1.22 22.23 -27.09
CA PHE A 447 -0.15 22.71 -26.92
C PHE A 447 -0.33 23.39 -25.58
N LYS A 448 -1.31 24.29 -25.47
CA LYS A 448 -1.81 24.85 -24.22
C LYS A 448 -3.31 24.63 -24.13
N TYR A 449 -3.77 24.19 -22.97
CA TYR A 449 -5.20 24.10 -22.68
C TYR A 449 -5.76 25.47 -22.27
N ILE A 450 -6.66 26.02 -23.10
CA ILE A 450 -7.23 27.35 -22.89
C ILE A 450 -8.55 27.35 -22.10
N GLY A 451 -9.12 26.16 -21.84
CA GLY A 451 -10.40 26.00 -21.16
C GLY A 451 -11.60 26.08 -22.11
N ALA A 452 -12.73 25.49 -21.72
CA ALA A 452 -13.99 25.71 -22.42
C ALA A 452 -14.53 27.11 -22.11
N GLU A 453 -15.00 27.84 -23.12
CA GLU A 453 -15.61 29.17 -22.93
C GLU A 453 -16.80 29.16 -21.95
N ALA A 454 -17.46 28.00 -21.81
CA ALA A 454 -18.61 27.81 -20.92
C ALA A 454 -18.25 27.79 -19.41
N ALA A 455 -16.98 27.62 -19.03
CA ALA A 455 -16.56 27.71 -17.63
C ALA A 455 -16.46 29.20 -17.24
N SER A 456 -17.52 29.76 -16.65
CA SER A 456 -17.56 31.17 -16.27
C SER A 456 -16.71 31.50 -15.03
N ASP A 457 -16.41 30.51 -14.18
CA ASP A 457 -15.57 30.68 -13.00
C ASP A 457 -14.10 30.30 -13.27
N SER A 458 -13.19 31.18 -12.86
CA SER A 458 -11.73 30.98 -12.86
C SER A 458 -11.30 29.71 -12.11
N LYS A 459 -12.01 29.33 -11.05
CA LYS A 459 -11.70 28.13 -10.27
C LYS A 459 -11.97 26.85 -11.06
N ASP A 460 -13.08 26.79 -11.78
CA ASP A 460 -13.44 25.63 -12.59
C ASP A 460 -12.44 25.41 -13.73
N LYS A 461 -11.93 26.51 -14.33
CA LYS A 461 -10.87 26.43 -15.36
C LYS A 461 -9.58 25.81 -14.85
N SER A 462 -9.19 26.11 -13.61
CA SER A 462 -7.97 25.57 -13.01
C SER A 462 -8.06 24.06 -12.77
N ALA A 463 -9.19 23.60 -12.20
CA ALA A 463 -9.45 22.20 -11.95
C ALA A 463 -9.54 21.41 -13.27
N GLN A 464 -10.22 21.98 -14.27
CA GLN A 464 -10.34 21.37 -15.59
C GLN A 464 -8.97 21.29 -16.29
N ARG A 465 -8.13 22.32 -16.19
CA ARG A 465 -6.75 22.28 -16.72
C ARG A 465 -5.92 21.18 -16.08
N ALA A 466 -5.99 21.04 -14.76
CA ALA A 466 -5.28 19.98 -14.04
C ALA A 466 -5.75 18.58 -14.49
N LYS A 467 -7.07 18.41 -14.66
CA LYS A 467 -7.67 17.19 -15.19
C LYS A 467 -7.13 16.84 -16.58
N VAL A 468 -7.16 17.78 -17.54
CA VAL A 468 -6.64 17.57 -18.90
C VAL A 468 -5.16 17.20 -18.89
N HIS A 469 -4.35 17.83 -18.02
CA HIS A 469 -2.93 17.50 -17.90
C HIS A 469 -2.69 16.06 -17.41
N LEU A 470 -3.44 15.63 -16.38
CA LEU A 470 -3.32 14.27 -15.85
C LEU A 470 -3.79 13.23 -16.86
N GLU A 471 -4.93 13.47 -17.50
CA GLU A 471 -5.44 12.60 -18.57
C GLU A 471 -4.44 12.51 -19.73
N TRP A 472 -3.86 13.64 -20.15
CA TRP A 472 -2.81 13.64 -21.18
C TRP A 472 -1.58 12.82 -20.77
N GLN A 473 -1.10 12.95 -19.53
CA GLN A 473 0.02 12.16 -19.03
C GLN A 473 -0.30 10.66 -19.00
N ALA A 474 -1.49 10.30 -18.54
CA ALA A 474 -1.95 8.91 -18.53
C ALA A 474 -2.04 8.34 -19.95
N THR A 475 -2.66 9.08 -20.88
CA THR A 475 -2.80 8.66 -22.27
C THR A 475 -1.43 8.52 -22.97
N MET A 476 -0.49 9.42 -22.71
CA MET A 476 0.87 9.31 -23.28
C MET A 476 1.67 8.13 -22.72
N SER A 477 1.36 7.67 -21.51
CA SER A 477 2.00 6.49 -20.90
C SER A 477 1.50 5.19 -21.54
N ASN A 478 0.25 5.16 -22.00
CA ASN A 478 -0.33 4.03 -22.71
C ASN A 478 -1.25 4.50 -23.86
N PRO A 479 -0.67 5.01 -24.96
CA PRO A 479 -1.47 5.60 -26.02
C PRO A 479 -2.26 4.52 -26.73
N ALA A 480 -3.54 4.78 -26.91
CA ALA A 480 -4.47 3.90 -27.62
C ALA A 480 -4.71 4.40 -29.05
N ASP A 481 -5.32 3.53 -29.86
CA ASP A 481 -5.83 3.84 -31.19
C ASP A 481 -4.79 4.51 -32.11
N GLN A 482 -5.21 5.50 -32.90
CA GLN A 482 -4.36 6.18 -33.88
C GLN A 482 -3.21 6.94 -33.22
N LEU A 483 -3.33 7.34 -31.94
CA LEU A 483 -2.26 8.05 -31.24
C LEU A 483 -1.08 7.10 -30.99
N ALA A 484 -1.36 5.81 -30.74
CA ALA A 484 -0.36 4.79 -30.47
C ALA A 484 0.65 4.58 -31.60
N ASP A 485 0.21 4.80 -32.85
CA ASP A 485 1.00 4.67 -34.07
C ASP A 485 1.78 5.94 -34.40
N VAL A 486 1.31 7.10 -33.93
CA VAL A 486 1.89 8.41 -34.28
C VAL A 486 2.93 8.84 -33.26
N VAL A 487 2.73 8.54 -31.98
CA VAL A 487 3.49 9.17 -30.88
C VAL A 487 4.78 8.44 -30.52
N ASP A 488 5.80 9.21 -30.12
CA ASP A 488 6.98 8.67 -29.45
C ASP A 488 6.66 8.45 -27.96
N ARG A 489 6.33 7.21 -27.59
CA ARG A 489 5.84 6.82 -26.26
C ARG A 489 6.82 7.10 -25.12
N HIS A 490 8.10 7.27 -25.43
CA HIS A 490 9.14 7.52 -24.43
C HIS A 490 9.46 9.01 -24.27
N PHE A 491 8.82 9.88 -25.05
CA PHE A 491 9.03 11.31 -24.94
C PHE A 491 8.13 11.92 -23.84
N PRO A 492 8.63 12.88 -23.03
CA PRO A 492 7.81 13.52 -22.01
C PRO A 492 6.55 14.17 -22.60
N SER A 493 5.43 13.96 -21.93
CA SER A 493 4.12 14.48 -22.34
C SER A 493 3.84 15.91 -21.92
N ALA A 494 4.68 16.50 -21.05
CA ALA A 494 4.51 17.87 -20.58
C ALA A 494 5.86 18.58 -20.41
N LEU A 495 5.88 19.89 -20.67
CA LEU A 495 7.09 20.72 -20.55
C LEU A 495 7.26 21.21 -19.10
N ASN A 496 8.18 20.60 -18.34
CA ASN A 496 8.49 21.05 -16.99
C ASN A 496 9.42 22.27 -17.00
N VAL A 497 8.93 23.41 -16.51
CA VAL A 497 9.65 24.69 -16.46
C VAL A 497 10.93 24.61 -15.62
N THR A 498 10.86 23.93 -14.47
CA THR A 498 12.00 23.74 -13.58
C THR A 498 13.08 22.94 -14.30
N THR A 499 12.70 21.83 -14.93
CA THR A 499 13.60 21.04 -15.77
C THR A 499 14.20 21.88 -16.88
N CYS A 500 13.41 22.67 -17.62
CA CYS A 500 13.94 23.56 -18.65
C CYS A 500 14.93 24.59 -18.10
N SER A 501 14.70 25.15 -16.91
CA SER A 501 15.65 26.08 -16.30
C SER A 501 17.00 25.41 -16.00
N GLU A 502 16.98 24.16 -15.54
CA GLU A 502 18.18 23.36 -15.28
C GLU A 502 18.88 22.98 -16.59
N VAL A 503 18.13 22.51 -17.60
CA VAL A 503 18.65 22.18 -18.93
C VAL A 503 19.30 23.40 -19.59
N LEU A 504 18.64 24.56 -19.58
CA LEU A 504 19.11 25.76 -20.28
C LEU A 504 20.21 26.51 -19.54
N SER A 505 20.39 26.24 -18.24
CA SER A 505 21.51 26.78 -17.47
C SER A 505 22.87 26.17 -17.86
N ASN A 506 22.86 25.12 -18.69
CA ASN A 506 23.98 24.40 -19.33
C ASN A 506 25.42 24.79 -18.94
N GLN A 507 25.96 24.08 -17.95
CA GLN A 507 27.30 23.43 -17.92
C GLN A 507 27.55 22.64 -16.62
N THR A 508 26.52 22.21 -15.91
CA THR A 508 26.69 21.40 -14.70
C THR A 508 26.33 19.95 -14.99
N ALA A 509 27.06 19.02 -14.36
CA ALA A 509 26.77 17.58 -14.44
C ALA A 509 25.31 17.23 -14.02
N ALA A 510 24.63 18.13 -13.31
CA ALA A 510 23.23 18.00 -12.93
C ALA A 510 22.27 18.09 -14.13
N GLY A 511 22.51 19.05 -15.05
CA GLY A 511 21.69 19.20 -16.27
C GLY A 511 21.81 18.00 -17.20
N GLU A 512 23.02 17.48 -17.40
CA GLU A 512 23.24 16.25 -18.18
C GLU A 512 22.57 15.03 -17.53
N LYS A 513 22.59 14.94 -16.20
CA LYS A 513 21.92 13.85 -15.47
C LYS A 513 20.40 13.91 -15.63
N GLN A 514 19.78 15.10 -15.58
CA GLN A 514 18.35 15.24 -15.86
C GLN A 514 18.01 14.92 -17.32
N LEU A 515 18.80 15.38 -18.29
CA LEU A 515 18.63 15.03 -19.70
C LEU A 515 18.72 13.53 -19.95
N ALA A 516 19.60 12.84 -19.20
CA ALA A 516 19.77 11.40 -19.29
C ALA A 516 18.57 10.63 -18.73
N LEU A 517 17.88 11.16 -17.73
CA LEU A 517 16.65 10.59 -17.16
C LEU A 517 15.44 10.78 -18.09
N ILE A 518 15.39 11.90 -18.81
CA ILE A 518 14.28 12.24 -19.72
C ILE A 518 14.27 11.35 -20.98
N ALA A 519 15.44 10.93 -21.44
CA ALA A 519 15.60 10.06 -22.61
C ALA A 519 16.70 9.01 -22.31
N PRO A 520 16.35 7.96 -21.55
CA PRO A 520 17.30 6.92 -21.13
C PRO A 520 17.74 6.05 -22.31
N GLU A 521 16.85 5.81 -23.28
CA GLU A 521 17.13 5.07 -24.51
C GLU A 521 17.55 6.01 -25.64
N ARG A 522 18.82 6.43 -25.59
CA ARG A 522 19.65 7.02 -26.67
C ARG A 522 18.95 7.36 -28.01
N LYS A 523 18.05 8.33 -27.99
CA LYS A 523 17.75 9.15 -29.18
C LYS A 523 18.22 10.56 -28.85
N GLU A 524 19.41 10.90 -29.31
CA GLU A 524 19.93 12.27 -29.29
C GLU A 524 18.89 13.26 -29.84
N GLU A 525 18.07 12.80 -30.79
CA GLU A 525 16.90 13.48 -31.29
C GLU A 525 15.86 13.83 -30.21
N ALA A 526 15.55 12.94 -29.26
CA ALA A 526 14.60 13.21 -28.17
C ALA A 526 15.13 14.29 -27.24
N ARG A 527 16.42 14.22 -26.89
CA ARG A 527 17.09 15.24 -26.09
C ARG A 527 17.08 16.58 -26.81
N SER A 528 17.44 16.60 -28.09
CA SER A 528 17.42 17.81 -28.91
C SER A 528 16.03 18.42 -29.00
N ALA A 529 14.98 17.59 -29.10
CA ALA A 529 13.60 18.04 -29.16
C ALA A 529 13.15 18.68 -27.84
N PHE A 530 13.51 18.08 -26.70
CA PHE A 530 13.20 18.64 -25.39
C PHE A 530 13.96 19.96 -25.14
N VAL A 531 15.24 20.02 -25.51
CA VAL A 531 16.05 21.26 -25.43
C VAL A 531 15.42 22.35 -26.31
N ALA A 532 15.01 22.03 -27.54
CA ALA A 532 14.34 22.98 -28.43
C ALA A 532 13.02 23.50 -27.85
N ALA A 533 12.25 22.64 -27.17
CA ALA A 533 11.04 23.05 -26.46
C ALA A 533 11.36 24.04 -25.33
N CYS A 534 12.42 23.79 -24.58
CA CYS A 534 12.89 24.67 -23.52
C CYS A 534 13.39 26.01 -24.07
N ASP A 535 14.20 26.00 -25.14
CA ASP A 535 14.67 27.22 -25.81
C ASP A 535 13.51 28.07 -26.32
N TRP A 536 12.50 27.42 -26.93
CA TRP A 536 11.27 28.08 -27.33
C TRP A 536 10.57 28.74 -26.14
N TYR A 537 10.36 28.01 -25.04
CA TYR A 537 9.70 28.51 -23.83
C TYR A 537 10.46 29.73 -23.25
N LYS A 538 11.79 29.66 -23.18
CA LYS A 538 12.63 30.78 -22.73
C LYS A 538 12.50 32.00 -23.63
N SER A 539 12.55 31.81 -24.95
CA SER A 539 12.43 32.93 -25.90
C SER A 539 11.09 33.65 -25.77
N ARG A 540 9.99 32.90 -25.67
CA ARG A 540 8.64 33.43 -25.43
C ARG A 540 8.55 34.28 -24.15
N ASN A 541 9.09 33.78 -23.03
CA ASN A 541 9.00 34.49 -21.76
C ASN A 541 9.88 35.74 -21.69
N ILE A 542 11.04 35.74 -22.36
CA ILE A 542 11.87 36.95 -22.49
C ILE A 542 11.11 38.02 -23.27
N HIS A 543 10.43 37.67 -24.35
CA HIS A 543 9.61 38.60 -25.12
C HIS A 543 8.43 39.15 -24.31
N ALA A 544 7.72 38.30 -23.56
CA ALA A 544 6.62 38.71 -22.69
C ALA A 544 7.07 39.64 -21.55
N ALA A 545 8.23 39.37 -20.93
CA ALA A 545 8.80 40.22 -19.90
C ALA A 545 9.26 41.58 -20.47
N GLY A 546 9.82 41.58 -21.69
CA GLY A 546 10.24 42.79 -22.38
C GLY A 546 9.08 43.70 -22.80
N SER A 547 7.94 43.15 -23.24
CA SER A 547 6.74 43.93 -23.56
C SER A 547 6.07 44.49 -22.30
N ALA A 548 5.92 43.68 -21.25
CA ALA A 548 5.33 44.12 -19.99
C ALA A 548 6.18 45.21 -19.30
N SER A 549 7.51 45.13 -19.40
CA SER A 549 8.40 46.18 -18.87
C SER A 549 8.27 47.50 -19.64
N LYS A 550 7.96 47.47 -20.94
CA LYS A 550 7.75 48.70 -21.73
C LYS A 550 6.42 49.36 -21.38
N GLU A 551 5.33 48.58 -21.33
CA GLU A 551 4.01 49.08 -20.92
C GLU A 551 4.04 49.69 -19.50
N ALA A 552 4.70 49.03 -18.55
CA ALA A 552 4.84 49.56 -17.18
C ALA A 552 5.72 50.81 -17.08
N THR A 553 6.58 51.07 -18.08
CA THR A 553 7.40 52.29 -18.14
C THR A 553 6.60 53.43 -18.76
N GLU A 554 5.88 53.17 -19.85
CA GLU A 554 4.99 54.14 -20.50
C GLU A 554 3.85 54.58 -19.55
N GLU A 555 3.24 53.65 -18.79
CA GLU A 555 2.18 53.98 -17.82
C GLU A 555 2.70 54.81 -16.64
N LYS A 556 3.97 54.61 -16.24
CA LYS A 556 4.63 55.45 -15.20
C LYS A 556 4.95 56.85 -15.70
N GLU A 557 5.40 56.99 -16.95
CA GLU A 557 5.64 58.29 -17.58
C GLU A 557 4.32 59.07 -17.74
N GLU A 558 3.26 58.42 -18.22
CA GLU A 558 1.93 59.05 -18.34
C GLU A 558 1.34 59.46 -16.97
N HIS A 559 1.57 58.64 -15.94
CA HIS A 559 1.11 58.96 -14.58
C HIS A 559 1.93 60.07 -13.90
N GLN A 560 3.21 60.24 -14.26
CA GLN A 560 4.03 61.38 -13.84
C GLN A 560 3.63 62.68 -14.55
N GLU A 561 3.35 62.64 -15.85
CA GLU A 561 2.85 63.81 -16.59
C GLU A 561 1.49 64.30 -16.06
N ARG A 562 0.57 63.39 -15.71
CA ARG A 562 -0.73 63.74 -15.13
C ARG A 562 -0.65 64.32 -13.71
N LYS A 563 0.44 64.08 -12.97
CA LYS A 563 0.65 64.64 -11.61
C LYS A 563 1.45 65.95 -11.61
N GLY A 564 2.01 66.34 -12.75
CA GLY A 564 2.79 67.57 -12.93
C GLY A 564 1.97 68.78 -13.41
N PHE A 565 0.65 68.66 -13.56
CA PHE A 565 -0.28 69.71 -13.99
C PHE A 565 -1.19 70.19 -12.85
#